data_AF-A0A849WNI0-F1
#
_entry.id   AF-A0A849WNI0-F1
#
_cell.length_a   1.000
_cell.length_b   1.000
_cell.length_c   1.000
_cell.angle_alpha   90.00
_cell.angle_beta   90.00
_cell.angle_gamma   90.00
#
_symmetry.space_group_name_H-M   'P 1'
#
loop_
_entity.id
_entity.type
_entity.pdbx_description
1 polymer ?
#
loop_
_entity_poly.entity_id
_entity_poly.type
_entity_poly.pdbx_seq_one_letter_code
_entity_poly.pdbx_strand_id
1 'polypeptide(L)'
;MNTFEEKITSLSDSKITLSSLEKTQAEIAIAPIPAEEKNKHYALLEDIAFSAGIDLKIDRIPVAIDPLASSALSLTTSLPSENVLPQVQKQGNEDEALPSDAIKETVELGRLISEFSSVFDSTARGMLLNYKKFFIFKIGKYSASFNTILLHDNIPMPEVSKKSLKGFTSMLSLQEFIEELDSDQKGGRFKDQTNLILLLASDFSSDSKSLLAKKEILESFEVFKFYEISLEDEFAKPYEYEGDRFLSALESDLNISLSNTELSKSEESLVKSFFPATAPSSIQYKLLKGGFSGSKVIEVSQVFSTIKPCRFVIKIDLKRNKKIATEEKAVKQWVSNLVTLYQTEKKENATHEALKYQFASSDGKRESISFNHFFKENSLTKISTCLESLLESDLFREWEATQFKKNQKIIVQDLFKALVDLKKVSEWVDKISFENASSDKELFSSILSSELPSYVEKVCHGDLHSENIIIDQDQVFLIDFGMTGSLPCFLDYATLETSIRLKLTPNYLPTKVLLNADDDFLFKFDISEDSIDSKISDPDLKKSYKIISKIRSKAIHKVRSEQDTYGTNEELELNYLLSLFCLLLRNLKYTDLNQKYAIQLARKVGENLKPKLTYAN
;
A
#
# COMPACT_ATOMS: atom_id res chain seq x y z
N MET A 1 -26.61 33.73 6.69
CA MET A 1 -26.79 33.58 8.15
C MET A 1 -28.26 33.51 8.51
N ASN A 2 -29.10 34.52 8.22
CA ASN A 2 -30.53 34.49 8.57
C ASN A 2 -31.28 33.24 8.06
N THR A 3 -31.02 32.77 6.83
CA THR A 3 -31.61 31.54 6.28
C THR A 3 -31.10 30.23 6.92
N PHE A 4 -29.92 30.25 7.53
CA PHE A 4 -29.32 29.10 8.21
C PHE A 4 -29.85 29.01 9.65
N GLU A 5 -29.92 30.14 10.36
CA GLU A 5 -30.51 30.24 11.69
C GLU A 5 -32.02 29.92 11.67
N GLU A 6 -32.77 30.42 10.68
CA GLU A 6 -34.21 30.11 10.53
C GLU A 6 -34.47 28.61 10.32
N LYS A 7 -33.64 27.94 9.51
CA LYS A 7 -33.77 26.49 9.26
C LYS A 7 -33.41 25.66 10.49
N ILE A 8 -32.38 26.03 11.26
CA ILE A 8 -32.03 25.32 12.50
C ILE A 8 -33.09 25.55 13.59
N THR A 9 -33.63 26.77 13.71
CA THR A 9 -34.66 27.08 14.72
C THR A 9 -35.95 26.28 14.48
N SER A 10 -36.29 26.01 13.22
CA SER A 10 -37.46 25.18 12.84
C SER A 10 -37.34 23.69 13.21
N LEU A 11 -36.16 23.22 13.62
CA LEU A 11 -35.87 21.81 13.93
C LEU A 11 -35.86 21.51 15.45
N SER A 12 -36.13 22.49 16.32
CA SER A 12 -35.88 22.37 17.76
C SER A 12 -37.07 21.81 18.59
N ASP A 13 -37.14 20.48 18.68
CA ASP A 13 -37.43 19.83 19.98
C ASP A 13 -36.11 19.42 20.70
N SER A 14 -34.96 19.62 20.05
CA SER A 14 -33.62 19.41 20.61
C SER A 14 -32.83 20.72 20.62
N LYS A 15 -32.33 21.08 21.82
CA LYS A 15 -31.61 22.33 22.12
C LYS A 15 -30.26 22.37 21.40
N ILE A 16 -30.19 23.03 20.25
CA ILE A 16 -28.94 23.42 19.58
C ILE A 16 -28.66 24.89 19.91
N THR A 17 -27.48 25.19 20.45
CA THR A 17 -27.06 26.57 20.76
C THR A 17 -25.94 27.00 19.82
N LEU A 18 -26.14 28.09 19.08
CA LEU A 18 -25.11 28.75 18.27
C LEU A 18 -24.48 29.88 19.11
N SER A 19 -23.16 29.84 19.33
CA SER A 19 -22.43 30.99 19.88
C SER A 19 -21.97 31.93 18.75
N SER A 20 -22.12 33.23 18.97
CA SER A 20 -21.84 34.32 18.02
C SER A 20 -20.50 34.18 17.30
N LEU A 21 -20.51 34.14 15.95
CA LEU A 21 -19.30 34.04 15.13
C LEU A 21 -19.28 35.05 13.99
N GLU A 22 -18.12 35.71 13.87
CA GLU A 22 -17.71 36.45 12.67
C GLU A 22 -17.47 35.50 11.50
N LYS A 23 -17.54 36.04 10.28
CA LYS A 23 -17.79 35.42 8.96
C LYS A 23 -17.04 34.13 8.52
N THR A 24 -16.23 33.45 9.32
CA THR A 24 -15.31 32.42 8.78
C THR A 24 -15.26 31.06 9.49
N GLN A 25 -15.96 30.81 10.60
CA GLN A 25 -16.04 29.46 11.18
C GLN A 25 -17.29 29.34 12.07
N ALA A 26 -17.94 28.19 12.12
CA ALA A 26 -19.06 27.91 13.03
C ALA A 26 -18.80 26.59 13.75
N GLU A 27 -18.71 26.61 15.08
CA GLU A 27 -18.69 25.40 15.92
C GLU A 27 -20.11 25.10 16.40
N ILE A 28 -20.58 23.86 16.19
CA ILE A 28 -21.92 23.40 16.61
C ILE A 28 -21.75 22.32 17.67
N ALA A 29 -22.14 22.62 18.90
CA ALA A 29 -22.23 21.64 19.97
C ALA A 29 -23.60 20.93 19.95
N ILE A 30 -23.59 19.60 19.87
CA ILE A 30 -24.80 18.77 19.87
C ILE A 30 -24.92 18.06 21.23
N ALA A 31 -26.08 18.18 21.88
CA ALA A 31 -26.41 17.41 23.09
C ALA A 31 -26.38 15.89 22.83
N PRO A 32 -26.17 15.02 23.83
CA PRO A 32 -26.06 13.58 23.60
C PRO A 32 -27.33 12.98 22.98
N ILE A 33 -27.22 12.50 21.74
CA ILE A 33 -28.26 11.79 20.97
C ILE A 33 -27.85 10.30 20.89
N PRO A 34 -28.78 9.32 20.90
CA PRO A 34 -28.47 7.91 20.64
C PRO A 34 -27.61 7.70 19.38
N ALA A 35 -26.67 6.75 19.44
CA ALA A 35 -25.66 6.53 18.41
C ALA A 35 -26.24 6.30 17.00
N GLU A 36 -27.41 5.67 16.93
CA GLU A 36 -28.12 5.35 15.68
C GLU A 36 -28.70 6.59 14.97
N GLU A 37 -29.00 7.66 15.71
CA GLU A 37 -29.54 8.91 15.16
C GLU A 37 -28.43 9.93 14.85
N LYS A 38 -27.25 9.76 15.44
CA LYS A 38 -26.12 10.68 15.33
C LYS A 38 -25.63 10.83 13.89
N ASN A 39 -25.57 9.73 13.14
CA ASN A 39 -25.16 9.75 11.72
C ASN A 39 -26.19 10.42 10.80
N LYS A 40 -27.49 10.30 11.09
CA LYS A 40 -28.55 10.99 10.33
C LYS A 40 -28.49 12.50 10.56
N HIS A 41 -28.24 12.93 11.79
CA HIS A 41 -28.09 14.36 12.12
C HIS A 41 -26.81 14.96 11.52
N TYR A 42 -25.70 14.22 11.49
CA TYR A 42 -24.48 14.69 10.83
C TYR A 42 -24.65 14.86 9.32
N ALA A 43 -25.26 13.90 8.64
CA ALA A 43 -25.54 14.01 7.20
C ALA A 43 -26.46 15.21 6.89
N LEU A 44 -27.49 15.44 7.72
CA LEU A 44 -28.39 16.57 7.56
C LEU A 44 -27.69 17.93 7.80
N LEU A 45 -26.79 18.01 8.79
CA LEU A 45 -26.01 19.24 9.06
C LEU A 45 -25.00 19.53 7.95
N GLU A 46 -24.35 18.50 7.41
CA GLU A 46 -23.46 18.61 6.24
C GLU A 46 -24.24 19.13 5.02
N ASP A 47 -25.44 18.61 4.74
CA ASP A 47 -26.29 19.07 3.63
C ASP A 47 -26.79 20.52 3.80
N ILE A 48 -27.16 20.93 5.02
CA ILE A 48 -27.59 22.30 5.31
C ILE A 48 -26.41 23.27 5.18
N ALA A 49 -25.23 22.92 5.70
CA ALA A 49 -24.03 23.73 5.59
C ALA A 49 -23.56 23.87 4.13
N PHE A 50 -23.58 22.76 3.37
CA PHE A 50 -23.28 22.76 1.94
C PHE A 50 -24.25 23.67 1.15
N SER A 51 -25.55 23.56 1.43
CA SER A 51 -26.57 24.41 0.79
C SER A 51 -26.43 25.90 1.14
N ALA A 52 -25.77 26.22 2.25
CA ALA A 52 -25.52 27.58 2.71
C ALA A 52 -24.13 28.12 2.31
N GLY A 53 -23.29 27.33 1.62
CA GLY A 53 -21.91 27.70 1.28
C GLY A 53 -21.00 27.85 2.50
N ILE A 54 -21.30 27.13 3.59
CA ILE A 54 -20.53 27.14 4.84
C ILE A 54 -19.65 25.90 4.87
N ASP A 55 -18.34 26.07 5.08
CA ASP A 55 -17.41 24.97 5.34
C ASP A 55 -17.53 24.54 6.81
N LEU A 56 -18.15 23.39 7.05
CA LEU A 56 -18.45 22.86 8.38
C LEU A 56 -17.48 21.72 8.73
N LYS A 57 -16.69 21.89 9.79
CA LYS A 57 -15.87 20.81 10.37
C LYS A 57 -16.61 20.15 11.53
N ILE A 58 -16.88 18.86 11.41
CA ILE A 58 -17.50 18.06 12.47
C ILE A 58 -16.47 17.08 13.03
N ASP A 59 -16.01 17.30 14.26
CA ASP A 59 -15.14 16.36 14.96
C ASP A 59 -15.93 15.12 15.41
N ARG A 60 -15.68 13.99 14.73
CA ARG A 60 -16.30 12.70 15.06
C ARG A 60 -15.49 12.01 16.15
N ILE A 61 -15.96 12.06 17.40
CA ILE A 61 -15.37 11.30 18.51
C ILE A 61 -15.72 9.80 18.33
N PRO A 62 -14.73 8.88 18.25
CA PRO A 62 -14.99 7.44 18.15
C PRO A 62 -15.70 6.91 19.41
N VAL A 63 -16.76 6.13 19.23
CA VAL A 63 -17.41 5.40 20.32
C VAL A 63 -16.60 4.13 20.59
N ALA A 64 -16.13 3.95 21.83
CA ALA A 64 -15.48 2.71 22.26
C ALA A 64 -16.48 1.55 22.23
N ILE A 65 -16.14 0.46 21.55
CA ILE A 65 -16.93 -0.78 21.55
C ILE A 65 -16.48 -1.64 22.74
N ASP A 66 -17.42 -2.03 23.60
CA ASP A 66 -17.20 -2.88 24.77
C ASP A 66 -16.81 -4.32 24.34
N PRO A 67 -15.66 -4.86 24.76
CA PRO A 67 -15.18 -6.19 24.31
C PRO A 67 -15.95 -7.39 24.88
N LEU A 68 -16.90 -7.20 25.79
CA LEU A 68 -17.50 -8.31 26.56
C LEU A 68 -18.69 -9.02 25.88
N ALA A 69 -19.14 -8.60 24.70
CA ALA A 69 -20.37 -9.14 24.09
C ALA A 69 -20.20 -10.36 23.15
N SER A 70 -18.98 -10.85 22.90
CA SER A 70 -18.74 -11.89 21.86
C SER A 70 -18.62 -13.34 22.37
N SER A 71 -18.79 -13.59 23.67
CA SER A 71 -18.59 -14.92 24.26
C SER A 71 -19.89 -15.61 24.70
N ALA A 72 -20.79 -15.89 23.75
CA ALA A 72 -21.89 -16.83 23.99
C ALA A 72 -22.41 -17.43 22.68
N LEU A 73 -21.74 -18.47 22.18
CA LEU A 73 -22.35 -19.45 21.27
C LEU A 73 -21.57 -20.77 21.34
N SER A 74 -22.07 -21.67 22.19
CA SER A 74 -21.65 -23.06 22.31
C SER A 74 -22.22 -23.89 21.16
N LEU A 75 -21.37 -24.61 20.44
CA LEU A 75 -21.79 -25.68 19.51
C LEU A 75 -21.10 -26.98 19.91
N THR A 76 -21.90 -27.85 20.53
CA THR A 76 -21.65 -29.28 20.73
C THR A 76 -21.71 -30.02 19.41
N THR A 77 -20.70 -30.83 19.09
CA THR A 77 -20.78 -31.84 18.01
C THR A 77 -20.46 -33.23 18.55
N SER A 78 -21.46 -34.09 18.42
CA SER A 78 -21.43 -35.53 18.64
C SER A 78 -20.79 -36.25 17.44
N LEU A 79 -19.88 -37.18 17.72
CA LEU A 79 -19.37 -38.16 16.75
C LEU A 79 -20.46 -39.18 16.36
N PRO A 80 -20.41 -39.70 15.13
CA PRO A 80 -20.79 -41.08 14.88
C PRO A 80 -19.67 -41.89 14.20
N SER A 81 -19.78 -43.18 14.48
CA SER A 81 -18.92 -44.32 14.20
C SER A 81 -18.91 -44.84 12.76
N GLU A 82 -17.77 -45.45 12.42
CA GLU A 82 -17.54 -46.62 11.55
C GLU A 82 -17.84 -46.61 10.04
N ASN A 83 -16.77 -47.02 9.32
CA ASN A 83 -16.70 -47.87 8.12
C ASN A 83 -17.30 -47.34 6.80
N VAL A 84 -16.42 -47.06 5.81
CA VAL A 84 -16.23 -47.84 4.56
C VAL A 84 -14.99 -47.29 3.84
N LEU A 85 -13.98 -48.15 3.65
CA LEU A 85 -12.82 -47.93 2.77
C LEU A 85 -13.18 -48.28 1.32
N PRO A 86 -12.72 -47.50 0.32
CA PRO A 86 -12.32 -48.07 -0.96
C PRO A 86 -10.81 -47.98 -1.15
N GLN A 87 -10.24 -49.12 -1.52
CA GLN A 87 -8.86 -49.26 -1.96
C GLN A 87 -8.58 -48.36 -3.16
N VAL A 88 -7.57 -47.50 -3.04
CA VAL A 88 -6.92 -46.84 -4.18
C VAL A 88 -5.46 -47.26 -4.20
N GLN A 89 -5.03 -47.62 -5.40
CA GLN A 89 -3.78 -48.28 -5.75
C GLN A 89 -2.56 -47.45 -5.36
N LYS A 90 -1.57 -48.17 -4.81
CA LYS A 90 -0.19 -47.70 -4.61
C LYS A 90 0.43 -47.33 -5.95
N GLN A 91 0.78 -46.05 -6.10
CA GLN A 91 1.87 -45.63 -6.97
C GLN A 91 2.85 -44.88 -6.07
N GLY A 92 4.04 -45.46 -5.94
CA GLY A 92 5.08 -45.00 -5.04
C GLY A 92 5.61 -43.64 -5.47
N ASN A 93 5.66 -42.73 -4.50
CA ASN A 93 6.80 -41.87 -4.31
C ASN A 93 7.28 -42.13 -2.89
N GLU A 94 8.59 -42.33 -2.76
CA GLU A 94 9.28 -42.43 -1.49
C GLU A 94 9.01 -41.13 -0.72
N ASP A 95 8.19 -41.22 0.32
CA ASP A 95 8.18 -40.23 1.39
C ASP A 95 9.61 -40.21 1.94
N GLU A 96 10.37 -39.16 1.63
CA GLU A 96 11.56 -38.80 2.39
C GLU A 96 11.11 -38.61 3.83
N ALA A 97 11.20 -39.68 4.62
CA ALA A 97 11.06 -39.62 6.06
C ALA A 97 12.07 -38.56 6.53
N LEU A 98 11.54 -37.46 7.08
CA LEU A 98 12.35 -36.45 7.75
C LEU A 98 13.36 -37.17 8.65
N PRO A 99 14.67 -36.84 8.55
CA PRO A 99 15.69 -37.49 9.34
C PRO A 99 15.25 -37.56 10.81
N SER A 100 15.46 -38.70 11.48
CA SER A 100 14.96 -38.92 12.86
C SER A 100 15.34 -37.80 13.83
N ASP A 101 16.42 -37.09 13.51
CA ASP A 101 16.97 -35.98 14.27
C ASP A 101 16.15 -34.69 14.09
N ALA A 102 15.63 -34.39 12.89
CA ALA A 102 14.75 -33.25 12.65
C ALA A 102 13.39 -33.38 13.37
N ILE A 103 12.87 -34.61 13.49
CA ILE A 103 11.66 -34.90 14.26
C ILE A 103 11.92 -34.72 15.77
N LYS A 104 13.08 -35.20 16.26
CA LYS A 104 13.47 -35.01 17.67
C LYS A 104 13.66 -33.53 18.02
N GLU A 105 14.29 -32.75 17.15
CA GLU A 105 14.48 -31.31 17.36
C GLU A 105 13.15 -30.54 17.35
N THR A 106 12.24 -30.87 16.44
CA THR A 106 10.89 -30.25 16.38
C THR A 106 10.07 -30.55 17.65
N VAL A 107 10.17 -31.78 18.17
CA VAL A 107 9.51 -32.20 19.42
C VAL A 107 10.16 -31.51 20.63
N GLU A 108 11.48 -31.39 20.66
CA GLU A 108 12.20 -30.70 21.74
C GLU A 108 11.89 -29.20 21.77
N LEU A 109 11.74 -28.58 20.60
CA LEU A 109 11.36 -27.17 20.46
C LEU A 109 9.90 -26.92 20.85
N GLY A 110 8.98 -27.80 20.45
CA GLY A 110 7.58 -27.76 20.91
C GLY A 110 7.47 -27.91 22.43
N ARG A 111 8.30 -28.77 23.04
CA ARG A 111 8.41 -28.90 24.50
C ARG A 111 8.95 -27.62 25.14
N LEU A 112 10.05 -27.08 24.61
CA LEU A 112 10.65 -25.82 25.09
C LEU A 112 9.65 -24.67 25.05
N ILE A 113 8.91 -24.51 23.96
CA ILE A 113 7.87 -23.47 23.84
C ILE A 113 6.71 -23.71 24.80
N SER A 114 6.28 -24.96 24.99
CA SER A 114 5.21 -25.30 25.93
C SER A 114 5.61 -25.01 27.37
N GLU A 115 6.82 -25.43 27.76
CA GLU A 115 7.42 -25.17 29.07
C GLU A 115 7.63 -23.67 29.28
N PHE A 116 8.10 -22.96 28.27
CA PHE A 116 8.28 -21.52 28.33
C PHE A 116 6.93 -20.79 28.43
N SER A 117 5.94 -21.16 27.61
CA SER A 117 4.58 -20.60 27.63
C SER A 117 3.88 -20.82 28.96
N SER A 118 4.17 -21.95 29.64
CA SER A 118 3.63 -22.23 30.98
C SER A 118 4.19 -21.30 32.08
N VAL A 119 5.32 -20.63 31.83
CA VAL A 119 5.92 -19.63 32.73
C VAL A 119 5.23 -18.26 32.59
N PHE A 120 4.55 -17.98 31.47
CA PHE A 120 3.85 -16.71 31.26
C PHE A 120 2.36 -16.83 31.59
N ASP A 121 1.92 -16.15 32.64
CA ASP A 121 0.50 -15.87 32.80
C ASP A 121 0.03 -14.81 31.78
N SER A 122 -1.30 -14.62 31.68
CA SER A 122 -1.88 -13.61 30.79
C SER A 122 -1.38 -12.20 31.07
N THR A 123 -1.00 -11.92 32.33
CA THR A 123 -0.41 -10.65 32.78
C THR A 123 0.98 -10.44 32.19
N ALA A 124 1.82 -11.47 32.22
CA ALA A 124 3.16 -11.46 31.65
C ALA A 124 3.08 -11.32 30.13
N ARG A 125 2.12 -11.97 29.46
CA ARG A 125 1.88 -11.78 28.01
C ARG A 125 1.58 -10.32 27.66
N GLY A 126 0.69 -9.66 28.41
CA GLY A 126 0.38 -8.24 28.21
C GLY A 126 1.57 -7.32 28.43
N MET A 127 2.45 -7.65 29.37
CA MET A 127 3.69 -6.93 29.62
C MET A 127 4.71 -7.11 28.49
N LEU A 128 4.87 -8.33 27.98
CA LEU A 128 5.77 -8.61 26.87
C LEU A 128 5.35 -7.86 25.60
N LEU A 129 4.07 -7.55 25.38
CA LEU A 129 3.67 -6.71 24.25
C LEU A 129 4.36 -5.32 24.24
N ASN A 130 4.86 -4.84 25.39
CA ASN A 130 5.55 -3.56 25.51
C ASN A 130 7.05 -3.62 25.15
N TYR A 131 7.65 -4.80 25.01
CA TYR A 131 9.07 -4.91 24.64
C TYR A 131 9.25 -5.02 23.12
N LYS A 132 10.36 -4.47 22.62
CA LYS A 132 10.65 -4.45 21.19
C LYS A 132 11.04 -5.85 20.68
N LYS A 133 11.81 -6.66 21.40
CA LYS A 133 12.14 -8.03 20.95
C LYS A 133 12.34 -9.02 22.10
N PHE A 134 12.19 -10.30 21.76
CA PHE A 134 12.46 -11.46 22.60
C PHE A 134 13.38 -12.42 21.87
N PHE A 135 14.44 -12.82 22.56
CA PHE A 135 15.31 -13.89 22.08
C PHE A 135 15.33 -14.98 23.13
N ILE A 136 15.12 -16.22 22.71
CA ILE A 136 15.40 -17.37 23.55
C ILE A 136 16.72 -17.97 23.08
N PHE A 137 17.68 -18.10 23.99
CA PHE A 137 18.93 -18.81 23.77
C PHE A 137 18.92 -20.13 24.51
N LYS A 138 19.48 -21.16 23.91
CA LYS A 138 19.94 -22.35 24.62
C LYS A 138 21.46 -22.34 24.57
N ILE A 139 22.10 -22.11 25.72
CA ILE A 139 23.56 -22.10 25.87
C ILE A 139 24.02 -23.16 26.88
N GLY A 140 25.09 -23.91 26.61
CA GLY A 140 25.65 -24.87 27.56
C GLY A 140 25.98 -26.24 26.96
N LYS A 141 26.08 -27.26 27.83
CA LYS A 141 26.26 -28.68 27.45
C LYS A 141 24.93 -29.32 27.03
N TYR A 142 24.96 -30.47 26.35
CA TYR A 142 23.76 -31.30 26.13
C TYR A 142 23.29 -31.92 27.45
N SER A 143 22.30 -31.32 28.11
CA SER A 143 21.60 -31.88 29.26
C SER A 143 20.08 -31.79 29.10
N ALA A 144 19.36 -32.72 29.71
CA ALA A 144 17.90 -32.73 29.75
C ALA A 144 17.33 -31.69 30.74
N SER A 145 18.12 -31.28 31.73
CA SER A 145 17.76 -30.23 32.70
C SER A 145 18.31 -28.88 32.26
N PHE A 146 17.49 -27.84 32.30
CA PHE A 146 17.90 -26.48 31.98
C PHE A 146 17.61 -25.50 33.12
N ASN A 147 18.44 -24.47 33.24
CA ASN A 147 18.14 -23.28 34.03
C ASN A 147 17.46 -22.24 33.16
N THR A 148 16.45 -21.56 33.68
CA THR A 148 15.75 -20.48 33.00
C THR A 148 16.29 -19.12 33.46
N ILE A 149 16.98 -18.40 32.59
CA ILE A 149 17.54 -17.08 32.89
C ILE A 149 16.73 -16.03 32.15
N LEU A 150 16.32 -14.97 32.84
CA LEU A 150 15.76 -13.78 32.22
C LEU A 150 16.84 -12.70 32.16
N LEU A 151 17.21 -12.28 30.95
CA LEU A 151 18.02 -11.11 30.71
C LEU A 151 17.13 -9.93 30.38
N HIS A 152 17.42 -8.78 30.97
CA HIS A 152 16.80 -7.51 30.59
C HIS A 152 17.86 -6.44 30.33
N ASP A 153 17.54 -5.47 29.48
CA ASP A 153 18.39 -4.29 29.34
C ASP A 153 18.33 -3.38 30.59
N ASN A 154 19.04 -2.26 30.58
CA ASN A 154 19.12 -1.36 31.73
C ASN A 154 17.80 -0.63 32.05
N ILE A 155 16.70 -0.89 31.34
CA ILE A 155 15.41 -0.32 31.71
C ILE A 155 14.91 -1.04 32.97
N PRO A 156 14.65 -0.31 34.07
CA PRO A 156 14.19 -0.93 35.30
C PRO A 156 12.87 -1.66 35.08
N MET A 157 12.90 -2.99 35.22
CA MET A 157 11.72 -3.83 35.10
C MET A 157 10.74 -3.49 36.25
N PRO A 158 9.48 -3.13 35.98
CA PRO A 158 8.51 -2.80 37.03
C PRO A 158 8.38 -3.93 38.06
N GLU A 159 8.19 -3.63 39.34
CA GLU A 159 8.05 -4.68 40.37
C GLU A 159 6.88 -5.64 40.10
N VAL A 160 5.82 -5.14 39.48
CA VAL A 160 4.66 -5.92 39.06
C VAL A 160 5.08 -7.01 38.06
N SER A 161 6.00 -6.68 37.16
CA SER A 161 6.58 -7.59 36.17
C SER A 161 7.40 -8.71 36.81
N LYS A 162 8.19 -8.41 37.86
CA LYS A 162 9.00 -9.40 38.57
C LYS A 162 8.11 -10.46 39.25
N LYS A 163 6.95 -10.05 39.78
CA LYS A 163 5.99 -10.97 40.43
C LYS A 163 5.29 -11.92 39.46
N SER A 164 5.15 -11.55 38.19
CA SER A 164 4.54 -12.39 37.14
C SER A 164 5.51 -13.36 36.46
N LEU A 165 6.82 -13.27 36.72
CA LEU A 165 7.86 -14.09 36.07
C LEU A 165 8.54 -15.07 37.05
N LYS A 166 7.75 -15.75 37.90
CA LYS A 166 8.27 -16.60 38.99
C LYS A 166 8.96 -17.91 38.54
N GLY A 167 8.90 -18.26 37.25
CA GLY A 167 9.49 -19.50 36.71
C GLY A 167 10.96 -19.40 36.27
N PHE A 168 11.61 -18.24 36.46
CA PHE A 168 13.03 -18.06 36.11
C PHE A 168 13.94 -18.37 37.30
N THR A 169 14.96 -19.21 37.09
CA THR A 169 15.98 -19.52 38.10
C THR A 169 16.89 -18.33 38.40
N SER A 170 17.04 -17.40 37.46
CA SER A 170 17.77 -16.14 37.67
C SER A 170 17.21 -15.02 36.78
N MET A 171 17.28 -13.79 37.27
CA MET A 171 16.97 -12.57 36.51
C MET A 171 18.20 -11.66 36.60
N LEU A 172 18.80 -11.34 35.47
CA LEU A 172 20.03 -10.55 35.39
C LEU A 172 19.82 -9.39 34.41
N SER A 173 20.43 -8.25 34.69
CA SER A 173 20.66 -7.25 33.66
C SER A 173 21.65 -7.77 32.62
N LEU A 174 21.61 -7.21 31.41
CA LEU A 174 22.56 -7.56 30.36
C LEU A 174 24.01 -7.31 30.80
N GLN A 175 24.25 -6.25 31.57
CA GLN A 175 25.57 -5.93 32.12
C GLN A 175 26.04 -6.97 33.14
N GLU A 176 25.19 -7.37 34.10
CA GLU A 176 25.51 -8.43 35.08
C GLU A 176 25.81 -9.76 34.38
N PHE A 177 25.05 -10.09 33.33
CA PHE A 177 25.30 -11.29 32.54
C PHE A 177 26.64 -11.24 31.80
N ILE A 178 26.99 -10.09 31.20
CA ILE A 178 28.29 -9.90 30.56
C ILE A 178 29.44 -9.99 31.58
N GLU A 179 29.28 -9.40 32.76
CA GLU A 179 30.26 -9.47 33.84
C GLU A 179 30.46 -10.91 34.36
N GLU A 180 29.37 -11.66 34.50
CA GLU A 180 29.45 -13.09 34.85
C GLU A 180 30.16 -13.89 33.74
N LEU A 181 29.83 -13.65 32.46
CA LEU A 181 30.53 -14.26 31.33
C LEU A 181 32.03 -13.93 31.29
N ASP A 182 32.42 -12.72 31.67
CA ASP A 182 33.83 -12.31 31.73
C ASP A 182 34.57 -12.93 32.91
N SER A 183 33.88 -13.14 34.03
CA SER A 183 34.41 -13.86 35.19
C SER A 183 34.63 -15.36 34.91
N ASP A 184 33.93 -15.90 33.91
CA ASP A 184 33.81 -17.33 33.59
C ASP A 184 35.00 -17.93 32.81
N GLN A 185 36.03 -17.15 32.43
CA GLN A 185 37.32 -17.71 31.96
C GLN A 185 37.99 -18.65 33.00
N LYS A 186 37.43 -18.76 34.22
CA LYS A 186 37.89 -19.60 35.33
C LYS A 186 36.90 -20.67 35.83
N GLY A 187 35.96 -21.15 35.00
CA GLY A 187 35.07 -22.27 35.37
C GLY A 187 33.70 -21.82 35.91
N GLY A 188 33.06 -21.00 35.10
CA GLY A 188 31.85 -20.29 35.41
C GLY A 188 30.54 -21.03 35.65
N ARG A 189 29.59 -20.32 36.28
CA ARG A 189 28.23 -20.82 36.60
C ARG A 189 27.46 -21.29 35.37
N PHE A 190 27.69 -20.68 34.20
CA PHE A 190 26.92 -20.99 32.99
C PHE A 190 27.50 -22.11 32.13
N LYS A 191 28.81 -22.39 32.22
CA LYS A 191 29.50 -23.28 31.26
C LYS A 191 29.21 -24.77 31.47
N ASP A 192 28.91 -25.17 32.71
CA ASP A 192 28.64 -26.57 33.08
C ASP A 192 27.15 -26.94 33.11
N GLN A 193 26.27 -25.99 32.76
CA GLN A 193 24.82 -26.18 32.79
C GLN A 193 24.21 -25.81 31.43
N THR A 194 23.12 -26.47 31.06
CA THR A 194 22.29 -26.00 29.95
C THR A 194 21.43 -24.85 30.48
N ASN A 195 21.52 -23.68 29.88
CA ASN A 195 20.74 -22.50 30.25
C ASN A 195 19.83 -22.12 29.08
N LEU A 196 18.56 -21.96 29.39
CA LEU A 196 17.56 -21.36 28.53
C LEU A 196 17.42 -19.89 28.93
N ILE A 197 17.82 -18.98 28.06
CA ILE A 197 17.91 -17.56 28.35
C ILE A 197 16.86 -16.81 27.57
N LEU A 198 15.98 -16.06 28.23
CA LEU A 198 15.10 -15.10 27.58
C LEU A 198 15.70 -13.70 27.68
N LEU A 199 16.05 -13.08 26.56
CA LEU A 199 16.44 -11.68 26.51
C LEU A 199 15.23 -10.79 26.20
N LEU A 200 14.93 -9.91 27.15
CA LEU A 200 14.01 -8.78 27.03
C LEU A 200 14.79 -7.56 26.54
N ALA A 201 14.68 -7.23 25.25
CA ALA A 201 15.28 -6.03 24.69
C ALA A 201 14.19 -4.97 24.44
N SER A 202 14.21 -3.90 25.23
CA SER A 202 13.35 -2.73 25.07
C SER A 202 14.00 -1.64 24.22
N ASP A 203 15.32 -1.44 24.36
CA ASP A 203 16.13 -0.65 23.44
C ASP A 203 17.53 -1.25 23.29
N PHE A 204 17.89 -1.60 22.06
CA PHE A 204 19.22 -2.10 21.72
C PHE A 204 20.22 -0.94 21.81
N SER A 205 20.76 -0.72 23.02
CA SER A 205 21.62 0.41 23.39
C SER A 205 23.11 0.07 23.25
N SER A 206 23.99 0.90 23.84
CA SER A 206 25.45 0.69 23.90
C SER A 206 25.86 -0.69 24.39
N ASP A 207 25.08 -1.30 25.27
CA ASP A 207 25.44 -2.56 25.94
C ASP A 207 25.28 -3.77 25.02
N SER A 208 24.43 -3.65 23.99
CA SER A 208 24.33 -4.67 22.95
C SER A 208 25.56 -4.67 22.04
N LYS A 209 26.27 -3.54 21.89
CA LYS A 209 27.61 -3.53 21.25
C LYS A 209 28.64 -4.23 22.11
N SER A 210 28.54 -4.10 23.44
CA SER A 210 29.38 -4.86 24.38
C SER A 210 29.09 -6.36 24.30
N LEU A 211 27.83 -6.77 24.17
CA LEU A 211 27.46 -8.18 23.94
C LEU A 211 28.01 -8.71 22.61
N LEU A 212 27.92 -7.93 21.52
CA LEU A 212 28.54 -8.27 20.23
C LEU A 212 30.06 -8.39 20.33
N ALA A 213 30.72 -7.52 21.11
CA ALA A 213 32.16 -7.62 21.37
C ALA A 213 32.54 -8.89 22.15
N LYS A 214 31.56 -9.60 22.74
CA LYS A 214 31.71 -10.90 23.41
C LYS A 214 31.21 -12.07 22.56
N LYS A 215 31.02 -11.87 21.24
CA LYS A 215 30.68 -12.90 20.25
C LYS A 215 31.45 -14.21 20.48
N GLU A 216 32.77 -14.11 20.63
CA GLU A 216 33.66 -15.27 20.80
C GLU A 216 33.31 -16.12 22.04
N ILE A 217 32.78 -15.52 23.10
CA ILE A 217 32.38 -16.24 24.32
C ILE A 217 31.06 -16.97 24.10
N LEU A 218 30.09 -16.33 23.45
CA LEU A 218 28.80 -16.96 23.10
C LEU A 218 29.00 -18.14 22.14
N GLU A 219 29.97 -18.04 21.23
CA GLU A 219 30.37 -19.11 20.32
C GLU A 219 31.17 -20.23 21.01
N SER A 220 31.70 -19.99 22.21
CA SER A 220 32.49 -20.99 22.95
C SER A 220 31.64 -22.09 23.62
N PHE A 221 30.32 -21.97 23.60
CA PHE A 221 29.40 -22.98 24.15
C PHE A 221 29.19 -24.12 23.16
N GLU A 222 29.18 -25.37 23.64
CA GLU A 222 28.95 -26.58 22.81
C GLU A 222 27.58 -26.56 22.10
N VAL A 223 26.59 -25.93 22.73
CA VAL A 223 25.28 -25.66 22.16
C VAL A 223 25.05 -24.16 22.21
N PHE A 224 24.89 -23.53 21.04
CA PHE A 224 24.35 -22.18 20.90
C PHE A 224 23.22 -22.22 19.87
N LYS A 225 21.98 -22.28 20.37
CA LYS A 225 20.77 -22.17 19.54
C LYS A 225 20.01 -20.92 19.94
N PHE A 226 19.47 -20.19 18.98
CA PHE A 226 18.57 -19.09 19.29
C PHE A 226 17.23 -19.22 18.55
N TYR A 227 16.20 -18.67 19.20
CA TYR A 227 14.85 -18.60 18.69
C TYR A 227 14.35 -17.16 18.83
N GLU A 228 13.95 -16.57 17.70
CA GLU A 228 13.22 -15.31 17.69
C GLU A 228 11.73 -15.57 17.94
N ILE A 229 11.14 -14.88 18.91
CA ILE A 229 9.71 -14.97 19.19
C ILE A 229 9.03 -13.67 18.74
N SER A 230 8.15 -13.80 17.75
CA SER A 230 7.17 -12.76 17.43
C SER A 230 5.88 -13.02 18.21
N LEU A 231 5.37 -11.99 18.90
CA LEU A 231 4.08 -12.03 19.60
C LEU A 231 2.89 -11.66 18.69
N GLU A 232 3.14 -11.35 17.41
CA GLU A 232 2.11 -10.90 16.46
C GLU A 232 1.20 -12.03 15.96
N ASP A 233 1.62 -13.29 16.06
CA ASP A 233 0.82 -14.47 15.71
C ASP A 233 0.39 -15.23 16.97
N GLU A 234 -0.82 -15.80 16.98
CA GLU A 234 -1.34 -16.64 18.10
C GLU A 234 -0.43 -17.83 18.44
N PHE A 235 0.51 -18.16 17.54
CA PHE A 235 1.55 -19.14 17.72
C PHE A 235 2.91 -18.48 17.47
N ALA A 236 3.71 -18.33 18.53
CA ALA A 236 5.13 -18.02 18.40
C ALA A 236 5.76 -19.04 17.44
N LYS A 237 6.19 -18.62 16.25
CA LYS A 237 6.97 -19.46 15.36
C LYS A 237 8.44 -19.35 15.74
N PRO A 238 9.03 -20.38 16.36
CA PRO A 238 10.46 -20.39 16.58
C PRO A 238 11.15 -20.54 15.24
N TYR A 239 12.07 -19.63 14.95
CA TYR A 239 13.03 -19.86 13.89
C TYR A 239 14.33 -20.28 14.54
N GLU A 240 14.75 -21.52 14.26
CA GLU A 240 16.08 -21.98 14.63
C GLU A 240 17.08 -21.42 13.63
N TYR A 241 18.12 -20.79 14.15
CA TYR A 241 19.22 -20.36 13.32
C TYR A 241 20.57 -20.62 14.02
N GLU A 242 21.61 -20.81 13.21
CA GLU A 242 23.00 -20.91 13.66
C GLU A 242 23.52 -19.57 14.21
N GLY A 243 24.56 -19.63 15.05
CA GLY A 243 25.07 -18.49 15.83
C GLY A 243 25.43 -17.24 15.02
N ASP A 244 25.94 -17.40 13.80
CA ASP A 244 26.29 -16.26 12.93
C ASP A 244 25.07 -15.43 12.49
N ARG A 245 23.89 -16.06 12.35
CA ARG A 245 22.66 -15.34 11.98
C ARG A 245 22.10 -14.52 13.13
N PHE A 246 22.30 -14.94 14.39
CA PHE A 246 21.89 -14.18 15.57
C PHE A 246 22.60 -12.84 15.60
N LEU A 247 23.93 -12.90 15.46
CA LEU A 247 24.80 -11.75 15.58
C LEU A 247 24.59 -10.82 14.39
N SER A 248 24.40 -11.36 13.19
CA SER A 248 24.00 -10.59 12.02
C SER A 248 22.65 -9.89 12.21
N ALA A 249 21.66 -10.56 12.81
CA ALA A 249 20.35 -9.96 13.11
C ALA A 249 20.49 -8.84 14.15
N LEU A 250 21.22 -9.08 15.23
CA LEU A 250 21.45 -8.13 16.33
C LEU A 250 22.29 -6.92 15.88
N GLU A 251 23.32 -7.14 15.04
CA GLU A 251 24.09 -6.08 14.37
C GLU A 251 23.21 -5.24 13.45
N SER A 252 22.35 -5.87 12.63
CA SER A 252 21.46 -5.15 11.72
C SER A 252 20.46 -4.25 12.46
N ASP A 253 20.00 -4.69 13.63
CA ASP A 253 19.07 -3.93 14.46
C ASP A 253 19.74 -2.74 15.14
N LEU A 254 20.99 -2.90 15.57
CA LEU A 254 21.80 -1.89 16.27
C LEU A 254 22.38 -0.82 15.35
N ASN A 255 22.76 -1.20 14.13
CA ASN A 255 23.52 -0.33 13.25
C ASN A 255 22.63 0.64 12.47
N ILE A 256 21.32 0.37 12.38
CA ILE A 256 20.38 1.21 11.61
C ILE A 256 19.24 1.64 12.54
N SER A 257 19.32 2.87 13.02
CA SER A 257 18.19 3.53 13.67
C SER A 257 17.22 4.05 12.61
N LEU A 258 15.94 3.68 12.71
CA LEU A 258 14.84 4.24 11.93
C LEU A 258 14.11 5.29 12.77
N SER A 259 13.89 6.48 12.21
CA SER A 259 13.27 7.62 12.90
C SER A 259 11.81 7.81 12.47
N ASN A 260 10.94 6.88 12.88
CA ASN A 260 9.46 7.02 12.88
C ASN A 260 8.85 5.72 13.43
N THR A 261 7.70 5.78 14.12
CA THR A 261 7.08 4.61 14.80
C THR A 261 5.92 3.96 14.03
N GLU A 262 5.78 4.22 12.72
CA GLU A 262 4.60 3.78 11.94
C GLU A 262 4.77 2.42 11.24
N LEU A 263 6.00 1.89 11.20
CA LEU A 263 6.28 0.55 10.69
C LEU A 263 6.20 -0.49 11.81
N SER A 264 5.62 -1.65 11.51
CA SER A 264 5.74 -2.84 12.34
C SER A 264 7.18 -3.36 12.31
N LYS A 265 7.54 -4.19 13.30
CA LYS A 265 8.90 -4.72 13.42
C LYS A 265 9.31 -5.56 12.21
N SER A 266 8.36 -6.33 11.68
CA SER A 266 8.55 -7.12 10.47
C SER A 266 8.89 -6.21 9.28
N GLU A 267 8.16 -5.10 9.12
CA GLU A 267 8.41 -4.12 8.07
C GLU A 267 9.75 -3.39 8.29
N GLU A 268 10.08 -2.99 9.51
CA GLU A 268 11.37 -2.35 9.84
C GLU A 268 12.56 -3.24 9.54
N SER A 269 12.54 -4.50 10.00
CA SER A 269 13.60 -5.48 9.71
C SER A 269 13.81 -5.66 8.21
N LEU A 270 12.70 -5.71 7.46
CA LEU A 270 12.73 -5.83 6.02
C LEU A 270 13.35 -4.60 5.35
N VAL A 271 13.01 -3.39 5.82
CA VAL A 271 13.63 -2.13 5.36
C VAL A 271 15.13 -2.12 5.64
N LYS A 272 15.54 -2.47 6.86
CA LYS A 272 16.96 -2.54 7.25
C LYS A 272 17.74 -3.53 6.36
N SER A 273 17.13 -4.64 5.96
CA SER A 273 17.77 -5.67 5.12
C SER A 273 18.20 -5.20 3.71
N PHE A 274 17.68 -4.05 3.25
CA PHE A 274 18.11 -3.42 1.99
C PHE A 274 19.42 -2.65 2.09
N PHE A 275 19.94 -2.45 3.29
CA PHE A 275 21.10 -1.61 3.55
C PHE A 275 22.14 -2.43 4.32
N PRO A 276 23.37 -2.56 3.79
CA PRO A 276 24.41 -3.35 4.44
C PRO A 276 24.80 -2.75 5.80
N ALA A 277 25.32 -3.56 6.72
CA ALA A 277 25.78 -3.11 8.04
C ALA A 277 26.90 -2.06 7.98
N THR A 278 27.60 -1.95 6.84
CA THR A 278 28.61 -0.92 6.55
C THR A 278 28.03 0.41 6.08
N ALA A 279 26.70 0.50 5.90
CA ALA A 279 25.99 1.72 5.54
C ALA A 279 25.91 2.69 6.75
N PRO A 280 25.52 3.97 6.56
CA PRO A 280 25.59 4.97 7.62
C PRO A 280 24.65 4.61 8.78
N SER A 281 25.05 4.97 9.99
CA SER A 281 24.43 4.54 11.26
C SER A 281 22.99 5.04 11.51
N SER A 282 22.45 5.87 10.61
CA SER A 282 21.07 6.36 10.72
C SER A 282 20.40 6.41 9.36
N ILE A 283 19.23 5.78 9.29
CA ILE A 283 18.33 5.86 8.14
C ILE A 283 17.09 6.64 8.58
N GLN A 284 16.77 7.68 7.83
CA GLN A 284 15.52 8.41 8.03
C GLN A 284 14.49 7.90 7.03
N TYR A 285 13.24 7.78 7.45
CA TYR A 285 12.17 7.43 6.54
C TYR A 285 10.93 8.28 6.75
N LYS A 286 10.23 8.53 5.66
CA LYS A 286 8.95 9.24 5.60
C LYS A 286 7.93 8.30 4.97
N LEU A 287 6.83 8.03 5.66
CA LEU A 287 5.71 7.33 5.03
C LEU A 287 5.13 8.24 3.95
N LEU A 288 5.13 7.77 2.71
CA LEU A 288 4.40 8.41 1.63
C LEU A 288 2.93 8.00 1.80
N LYS A 289 2.01 8.98 1.72
CA LYS A 289 0.57 8.70 1.88
C LYS A 289 0.20 7.51 1.01
N GLY A 290 -0.19 6.41 1.66
CA GLY A 290 -0.47 5.15 0.99
C GLY A 290 -1.56 5.36 -0.05
N GLY A 291 -1.27 5.00 -1.30
CA GLY A 291 -2.29 4.92 -2.34
C GLY A 291 -3.35 3.86 -1.98
N PHE A 292 -4.43 3.81 -2.76
CA PHE A 292 -5.52 2.83 -2.61
C PHE A 292 -5.08 1.36 -2.73
N SER A 293 -3.82 1.09 -3.06
CA SER A 293 -3.25 -0.26 -3.14
C SER A 293 -3.19 -0.93 -1.76
N GLY A 294 -3.18 -0.18 -0.66
CA GLY A 294 -3.05 -0.71 0.71
C GLY A 294 -1.65 -1.21 1.05
N SER A 295 -0.68 -1.13 0.12
CA SER A 295 0.73 -1.33 0.41
C SER A 295 1.29 -0.09 1.12
N LYS A 296 2.21 -0.26 2.07
CA LYS A 296 2.93 0.88 2.65
C LYS A 296 4.04 1.28 1.69
N VAL A 297 4.15 2.57 1.40
CA VAL A 297 5.21 3.13 0.57
C VAL A 297 5.99 4.10 1.42
N ILE A 298 7.28 3.88 1.58
CA ILE A 298 8.16 4.76 2.35
C ILE A 298 9.24 5.35 1.46
N GLU A 299 9.53 6.63 1.67
CA GLU A 299 10.75 7.26 1.20
C GLU A 299 11.82 7.09 2.26
N VAL A 300 12.97 6.54 1.87
CA VAL A 300 14.10 6.25 2.75
C VAL A 300 15.29 7.11 2.35
N SER A 301 15.80 7.90 3.28
CA SER A 301 16.97 8.76 3.10
C SER A 301 18.15 8.24 3.93
N GLN A 302 19.27 7.99 3.27
CA GLN A 302 20.53 7.69 3.95
C GLN A 302 21.28 8.98 4.28
N VAL A 303 21.51 9.24 5.56
CA VAL A 303 22.26 10.42 6.00
C VAL A 303 23.74 10.04 6.11
N PHE A 304 24.53 10.36 5.09
CA PHE A 304 25.98 10.24 5.15
C PHE A 304 26.61 11.57 5.63
N SER A 305 27.63 11.51 6.48
CA SER A 305 28.37 12.69 6.92
C SER A 305 29.25 13.30 5.81
N THR A 306 29.60 12.51 4.79
CA THR A 306 30.59 12.88 3.76
C THR A 306 30.14 12.65 2.32
N ILE A 307 28.98 12.00 2.09
CA ILE A 307 28.47 11.64 0.75
C ILE A 307 27.10 12.27 0.54
N LYS A 308 26.76 12.58 -0.72
CA LYS A 308 25.45 13.08 -1.11
C LYS A 308 24.36 12.09 -0.64
N PRO A 309 23.35 12.52 0.13
CA PRO A 309 22.33 11.63 0.66
C PRO A 309 21.53 10.95 -0.46
N CYS A 310 21.57 9.62 -0.51
CA CYS A 310 20.79 8.83 -1.45
C CYS A 310 19.38 8.60 -0.91
N ARG A 311 18.38 8.74 -1.78
CA ARG A 311 16.98 8.46 -1.49
C ARG A 311 16.51 7.21 -2.24
N PHE A 312 15.63 6.47 -1.59
CA PHE A 312 15.02 5.25 -2.13
C PHE A 312 13.52 5.27 -1.82
N VAL A 313 12.74 4.62 -2.65
CA VAL A 313 11.35 4.28 -2.30
C VAL A 313 11.31 2.79 -1.99
N ILE A 314 10.69 2.42 -0.88
CA ILE A 314 10.45 1.02 -0.54
C ILE A 314 8.96 0.81 -0.42
N LYS A 315 8.42 -0.09 -1.25
CA LYS A 315 7.02 -0.52 -1.19
C LYS A 315 6.96 -1.85 -0.44
N ILE A 316 6.11 -1.94 0.57
CA ILE A 316 5.99 -3.08 1.48
C ILE A 316 4.54 -3.57 1.50
N ASP A 317 4.35 -4.88 1.43
CA ASP A 317 3.05 -5.52 1.53
C ASP A 317 3.18 -6.92 2.15
N LEU A 318 2.06 -7.50 2.56
CA LEU A 318 2.00 -8.89 3.01
C LEU A 318 2.25 -9.84 1.84
N LYS A 319 3.07 -10.87 2.05
CA LYS A 319 3.37 -11.91 1.04
C LYS A 319 2.13 -12.52 0.42
N ARG A 320 1.09 -12.76 1.23
CA ARG A 320 -0.16 -13.37 0.78
C ARG A 320 -0.88 -12.54 -0.31
N ASN A 321 -0.61 -11.24 -0.38
CA ASN A 321 -1.23 -10.35 -1.36
C ASN A 321 -0.54 -10.42 -2.73
N LYS A 322 0.69 -10.93 -2.82
CA LYS A 322 1.48 -11.10 -4.05
C LYS A 322 1.67 -9.82 -4.90
N LYS A 323 1.40 -8.63 -4.35
CA LYS A 323 1.46 -7.36 -5.10
C LYS A 323 2.91 -7.00 -5.44
N ILE A 324 3.82 -7.17 -4.50
CA ILE A 324 5.23 -6.82 -4.69
C ILE A 324 5.88 -7.81 -5.67
N ALA A 325 5.57 -9.11 -5.56
CA ALA A 325 6.02 -10.10 -6.53
C ALA A 325 5.50 -9.82 -7.95
N THR A 326 4.23 -9.44 -8.09
CA THR A 326 3.64 -9.05 -9.39
C THR A 326 4.34 -7.83 -9.98
N GLU A 327 4.58 -6.81 -9.15
CA GLU A 327 5.26 -5.59 -9.59
C GLU A 327 6.73 -5.81 -9.94
N GLU A 328 7.48 -6.57 -9.13
CA GLU A 328 8.86 -6.96 -9.44
C GLU A 328 8.94 -7.65 -10.80
N LYS A 329 8.02 -8.60 -11.07
CA LYS A 329 7.95 -9.28 -12.36
C LYS A 329 7.66 -8.31 -13.49
N ALA A 330 6.72 -7.39 -13.31
CA ALA A 330 6.38 -6.38 -14.31
C ALA A 330 7.57 -5.45 -14.60
N VAL A 331 8.27 -4.97 -13.58
CA VAL A 331 9.47 -4.13 -13.71
C VAL A 331 10.58 -4.88 -14.45
N LYS A 332 10.91 -6.11 -14.05
CA LYS A 332 11.94 -6.92 -14.71
C LYS A 332 11.62 -7.18 -16.17
N GLN A 333 10.35 -7.46 -16.49
CA GLN A 333 9.92 -7.82 -17.84
C GLN A 333 9.84 -6.60 -18.75
N TRP A 334 9.34 -5.47 -18.25
CA TRP A 334 8.91 -4.35 -19.09
C TRP A 334 9.69 -3.04 -18.88
N VAL A 335 10.56 -2.95 -17.86
CA VAL A 335 11.21 -1.68 -17.49
C VAL A 335 12.72 -1.82 -17.40
N SER A 336 13.24 -2.73 -16.56
CA SER A 336 14.66 -2.74 -16.18
C SER A 336 15.63 -3.02 -17.34
N ASN A 337 15.18 -3.68 -18.40
CA ASN A 337 15.99 -3.91 -19.61
C ASN A 337 16.05 -2.68 -20.54
N LEU A 338 15.15 -1.72 -20.37
CA LEU A 338 15.01 -0.55 -21.23
C LEU A 338 15.72 0.67 -20.65
N VAL A 339 15.65 0.83 -19.32
CA VAL A 339 16.15 2.02 -18.64
C VAL A 339 16.92 1.62 -17.38
N THR A 340 18.21 1.92 -17.36
CA THR A 340 19.12 1.58 -16.24
C THR A 340 18.78 2.28 -14.94
N LEU A 341 17.99 3.36 -14.97
CA LEU A 341 17.55 4.10 -13.79
C LEU A 341 16.51 3.33 -12.96
N TYR A 342 15.76 2.39 -13.56
CA TYR A 342 14.75 1.60 -12.85
C TYR A 342 15.30 0.25 -12.39
N GLN A 343 16.33 0.31 -11.54
CA GLN A 343 16.79 -0.86 -10.81
C GLN A 343 15.93 -1.08 -9.58
N THR A 344 15.56 -2.34 -9.39
CA THR A 344 14.80 -2.76 -8.21
C THR A 344 15.50 -3.88 -7.48
N GLU A 345 15.37 -3.87 -6.16
CA GLU A 345 15.81 -4.95 -5.29
C GLU A 345 14.61 -5.45 -4.51
N LYS A 346 14.33 -6.75 -4.54
CA LYS A 346 13.30 -7.38 -3.71
C LYS A 346 13.95 -8.01 -2.48
N LYS A 347 13.31 -7.80 -1.32
CA LYS A 347 13.58 -8.56 -0.09
C LYS A 347 12.27 -9.10 0.45
N GLU A 348 12.37 -10.14 1.26
CA GLU A 348 11.19 -10.74 1.88
C GLU A 348 11.54 -11.39 3.21
N ASN A 349 10.56 -11.46 4.11
CA ASN A 349 10.65 -12.17 5.38
C ASN A 349 9.49 -13.16 5.54
N ALA A 350 9.17 -13.63 6.74
CA ALA A 350 8.12 -14.62 6.96
C ALA A 350 6.72 -14.16 6.49
N THR A 351 6.40 -12.87 6.68
CA THR A 351 5.04 -12.34 6.53
C THR A 351 4.93 -11.28 5.44
N HIS A 352 6.01 -10.56 5.16
CA HIS A 352 6.06 -9.42 4.24
C HIS A 352 7.04 -9.62 3.09
N GLU A 353 6.76 -8.91 2.00
CA GLU A 353 7.66 -8.68 0.88
C GLU A 353 7.81 -7.18 0.66
N ALA A 354 8.98 -6.77 0.17
CA ALA A 354 9.28 -5.39 -0.12
C ALA A 354 10.10 -5.25 -1.40
N LEU A 355 9.89 -4.14 -2.10
CA LEU A 355 10.61 -3.80 -3.32
C LEU A 355 11.16 -2.39 -3.16
N LYS A 356 12.49 -2.29 -3.21
CA LYS A 356 13.24 -1.04 -3.20
C LYS A 356 13.44 -0.56 -4.63
N TYR A 357 13.09 0.69 -4.87
CA TYR A 357 13.36 1.43 -6.11
C TYR A 357 14.48 2.41 -5.85
N GLN A 358 15.44 2.47 -6.76
CA GLN A 358 16.40 3.55 -6.77
C GLN A 358 15.71 4.84 -7.23
N PHE A 359 15.71 5.85 -6.36
CA PHE A 359 15.15 7.16 -6.69
C PHE A 359 16.18 7.97 -7.48
N ALA A 360 15.72 8.87 -8.36
CA ALA A 360 16.61 9.67 -9.18
C ALA A 360 17.22 10.88 -8.46
N SER A 361 16.54 11.40 -7.43
CA SER A 361 17.13 12.43 -6.58
C SER A 361 18.11 11.82 -5.60
N SER A 362 19.38 11.81 -5.99
CA SER A 362 20.50 11.71 -5.04
C SER A 362 20.71 13.03 -4.28
N ASP A 363 19.92 14.07 -4.51
CA ASP A 363 20.02 15.36 -3.82
C ASP A 363 19.02 15.44 -2.67
N GLY A 364 19.39 14.85 -1.53
CA GLY A 364 18.55 14.82 -0.32
C GLY A 364 18.20 16.19 0.29
N LYS A 365 18.47 17.31 -0.38
CA LYS A 365 18.01 18.65 -0.02
C LYS A 365 16.70 19.08 -0.70
N ARG A 366 16.23 18.41 -1.76
CA ARG A 366 15.08 18.86 -2.55
C ARG A 366 13.92 17.86 -2.49
N GLU A 367 12.70 18.36 -2.47
CA GLU A 367 11.49 17.52 -2.46
C GLU A 367 11.10 17.17 -3.90
N SER A 368 10.95 15.88 -4.18
CA SER A 368 10.25 15.42 -5.37
C SER A 368 8.75 15.58 -5.18
N ILE A 369 8.03 16.00 -6.22
CA ILE A 369 6.58 16.23 -6.15
C ILE A 369 5.85 15.42 -7.21
N SER A 370 4.59 15.05 -6.94
CA SER A 370 3.76 14.38 -7.94
C SER A 370 3.32 15.35 -9.05
N PHE A 371 2.98 14.81 -10.23
CA PHE A 371 2.45 15.60 -11.33
C PHE A 371 1.15 16.31 -10.93
N ASN A 372 0.33 15.76 -10.02
CA ASN A 372 -0.81 16.47 -9.44
C ASN A 372 -0.38 17.79 -8.76
N HIS A 373 0.62 17.74 -7.89
CA HIS A 373 1.15 18.93 -7.21
C HIS A 373 1.77 19.90 -8.21
N PHE A 374 2.65 19.40 -9.08
CA PHE A 374 3.31 20.20 -10.11
C PHE A 374 2.31 20.89 -11.04
N PHE A 375 1.25 20.19 -11.45
CA PHE A 375 0.19 20.72 -12.30
C PHE A 375 -0.51 21.91 -11.67
N LYS A 376 -0.75 21.88 -10.36
CA LYS A 376 -1.42 22.98 -9.64
C LYS A 376 -0.53 24.21 -9.53
N GLU A 377 0.76 24.03 -9.24
CA GLU A 377 1.67 25.14 -8.92
C GLU A 377 2.40 25.75 -10.12
N ASN A 378 2.40 25.09 -11.27
CA ASN A 378 3.21 25.53 -12.41
C ASN A 378 2.37 26.09 -13.57
N SER A 379 3.03 26.90 -14.40
CA SER A 379 2.46 27.43 -15.64
C SER A 379 2.14 26.32 -16.65
N LEU A 380 1.22 26.60 -17.58
CA LEU A 380 0.88 25.70 -18.69
C LEU A 380 2.12 25.27 -19.51
N THR A 381 3.07 26.18 -19.73
CA THR A 381 4.31 25.90 -20.48
C THR A 381 5.14 24.83 -19.78
N LYS A 382 5.41 24.99 -18.47
CA LYS A 382 6.16 23.99 -17.69
C LYS A 382 5.47 22.62 -17.66
N ILE A 383 4.15 22.61 -17.51
CA ILE A 383 3.36 21.36 -17.52
C ILE A 383 3.43 20.70 -18.88
N SER A 384 3.34 21.48 -19.95
CA SER A 384 3.51 20.99 -21.31
C SER A 384 4.87 20.37 -21.54
N THR A 385 5.94 21.05 -21.13
CA THR A 385 7.32 20.54 -21.26
C THR A 385 7.51 19.25 -20.45
N CYS A 386 6.97 19.18 -19.24
CA CYS A 386 6.99 17.97 -18.43
C CYS A 386 6.22 16.81 -19.10
N LEU A 387 5.02 17.08 -19.63
CA LEU A 387 4.23 16.07 -20.36
C LEU A 387 4.96 15.59 -21.62
N GLU A 388 5.57 16.49 -22.38
CA GLU A 388 6.37 16.17 -23.55
C GLU A 388 7.58 15.31 -23.15
N SER A 389 8.29 15.67 -22.08
CA SER A 389 9.39 14.86 -21.54
C SER A 389 8.95 13.46 -21.12
N LEU A 390 7.74 13.32 -20.53
CA LEU A 390 7.17 12.02 -20.18
C LEU A 390 6.91 11.17 -21.43
N LEU A 391 6.12 11.69 -22.37
CA LEU A 391 5.65 10.95 -23.56
C LEU A 391 6.76 10.71 -24.58
N GLU A 392 7.87 11.46 -24.48
CA GLU A 392 9.06 11.30 -25.32
C GLU A 392 10.22 10.62 -24.59
N SER A 393 10.02 10.16 -23.35
CA SER A 393 11.01 9.38 -22.61
C SER A 393 11.35 8.06 -23.32
N ASP A 394 12.57 7.57 -23.11
CA ASP A 394 13.03 6.30 -23.71
C ASP A 394 12.08 5.15 -23.36
N LEU A 395 11.59 5.10 -22.12
CA LEU A 395 10.63 4.10 -21.68
C LEU A 395 9.35 4.11 -22.52
N PHE A 396 8.75 5.30 -22.73
CA PHE A 396 7.55 5.42 -23.55
C PHE A 396 7.79 5.12 -25.02
N ARG A 397 8.96 5.49 -25.56
CA ARG A 397 9.34 5.17 -26.96
C ARG A 397 9.42 3.67 -27.17
N GLU A 398 10.10 2.96 -26.27
CA GLU A 398 10.23 1.51 -26.33
C GLU A 398 8.88 0.81 -26.17
N TRP A 399 8.08 1.21 -25.18
CA TRP A 399 6.73 0.67 -24.99
C TRP A 399 5.83 0.90 -26.20
N GLU A 400 5.94 2.05 -26.85
CA GLU A 400 5.18 2.30 -28.07
C GLU A 400 5.66 1.50 -29.27
N ALA A 401 6.93 1.08 -29.32
CA ALA A 401 7.41 0.16 -30.34
C ALA A 401 6.87 -1.27 -30.17
N THR A 402 6.29 -1.62 -29.02
CA THR A 402 5.68 -2.94 -28.75
C THR A 402 4.21 -3.05 -29.20
N GLN A 403 3.77 -2.22 -30.14
CA GLN A 403 2.38 -2.23 -30.59
C GLN A 403 2.10 -3.43 -31.50
N PHE A 404 1.00 -4.15 -31.23
CA PHE A 404 0.57 -5.28 -32.05
C PHE A 404 -0.95 -5.26 -32.25
N LYS A 405 -1.38 -5.25 -33.52
CA LYS A 405 -2.78 -5.42 -33.89
C LYS A 405 -3.17 -6.89 -33.76
N LYS A 406 -4.23 -7.15 -32.99
CA LYS A 406 -4.82 -8.48 -32.84
C LYS A 406 -6.10 -8.55 -33.66
N ASN A 407 -6.07 -9.33 -34.73
CA ASN A 407 -7.20 -9.61 -35.60
C ASN A 407 -8.07 -10.75 -35.04
N GLN A 408 -8.39 -10.67 -33.75
CA GLN A 408 -9.25 -11.64 -33.08
C GLN A 408 -10.46 -10.92 -32.49
N LYS A 409 -11.62 -11.54 -32.63
CA LYS A 409 -12.85 -11.09 -31.99
C LYS A 409 -12.68 -11.13 -30.47
N ILE A 410 -12.99 -10.04 -29.80
CA ILE A 410 -12.93 -9.94 -28.34
C ILE A 410 -14.11 -9.13 -27.81
N ILE A 411 -14.63 -9.51 -26.65
CA ILE A 411 -15.65 -8.73 -25.95
C ILE A 411 -14.96 -7.57 -25.22
N VAL A 412 -15.51 -6.36 -25.30
CA VAL A 412 -14.93 -5.16 -24.66
C VAL A 412 -14.63 -5.40 -23.18
N GLN A 413 -15.55 -6.03 -22.44
CA GLN A 413 -15.34 -6.39 -21.04
C GLN A 413 -14.06 -7.22 -20.82
N ASP A 414 -13.81 -8.22 -21.67
CA ASP A 414 -12.66 -9.11 -21.52
C ASP A 414 -11.34 -8.40 -21.77
N LEU A 415 -11.35 -7.40 -22.66
CA LEU A 415 -10.21 -6.55 -22.94
C LEU A 415 -9.80 -5.70 -21.72
N PHE A 416 -10.76 -5.28 -20.89
CA PHE A 416 -10.55 -4.40 -19.74
C PHE A 416 -10.77 -5.09 -18.37
N LYS A 417 -10.90 -6.43 -18.34
CA LYS A 417 -11.25 -7.19 -17.11
C LYS A 417 -10.26 -7.02 -15.95
N ALA A 418 -8.99 -6.73 -16.25
CA ALA A 418 -7.98 -6.47 -15.24
C ALA A 418 -8.13 -5.08 -14.58
N LEU A 419 -8.87 -4.18 -15.22
CA LEU A 419 -8.99 -2.77 -14.85
C LEU A 419 -10.35 -2.43 -14.23
N VAL A 420 -11.42 -3.05 -14.73
CA VAL A 420 -12.81 -2.74 -14.36
C VAL A 420 -13.52 -4.00 -13.85
N ASP A 421 -13.98 -3.95 -12.59
CA ASP A 421 -14.83 -4.98 -12.00
C ASP A 421 -16.30 -4.63 -12.24
N LEU A 422 -16.91 -5.25 -13.26
CA LEU A 422 -18.26 -4.91 -13.70
C LEU A 422 -19.33 -5.11 -12.62
N LYS A 423 -19.16 -6.10 -11.75
CA LYS A 423 -20.12 -6.34 -10.66
C LYS A 423 -20.20 -5.11 -9.78
N LYS A 424 -19.04 -4.52 -9.49
CA LYS A 424 -18.93 -3.30 -8.68
C LYS A 424 -19.34 -2.04 -9.42
N VAL A 425 -19.18 -1.97 -10.75
CA VAL A 425 -19.66 -0.82 -11.54
C VAL A 425 -21.15 -0.58 -11.31
N SER A 426 -21.97 -1.64 -11.36
CA SER A 426 -23.42 -1.52 -11.10
C SER A 426 -23.70 -0.95 -9.70
N GLU A 427 -22.98 -1.43 -8.68
CA GLU A 427 -23.09 -0.93 -7.30
C GLU A 427 -22.64 0.52 -7.16
N TRP A 428 -21.59 0.93 -7.87
CA TRP A 428 -21.12 2.32 -7.84
C TRP A 428 -22.11 3.25 -8.54
N VAL A 429 -22.68 2.83 -9.67
CA VAL A 429 -23.72 3.59 -10.39
C VAL A 429 -24.92 3.85 -9.48
N ASP A 430 -25.41 2.84 -8.75
CA ASP A 430 -26.53 3.02 -7.81
C ASP A 430 -26.24 4.04 -6.71
N LYS A 431 -25.01 4.02 -6.18
CA LYS A 431 -24.59 4.92 -5.11
C LYS A 431 -24.47 6.37 -5.57
N ILE A 432 -24.18 6.59 -6.85
CA ILE A 432 -23.84 7.92 -7.40
C ILE A 432 -25.03 8.56 -8.13
N SER A 433 -25.81 7.77 -8.88
CA SER A 433 -26.83 8.25 -9.83
C SER A 433 -28.22 7.75 -9.45
N PHE A 434 -28.96 8.54 -8.68
CA PHE A 434 -30.30 8.13 -8.22
C PHE A 434 -31.36 8.16 -9.34
N GLU A 435 -31.32 9.16 -10.22
CA GLU A 435 -32.40 9.38 -11.21
C GLU A 435 -32.26 8.54 -12.48
N ASN A 436 -31.03 8.17 -12.87
CA ASN A 436 -30.73 7.55 -14.15
C ASN A 436 -29.93 6.23 -14.03
N ALA A 437 -29.80 5.66 -12.82
CA ALA A 437 -28.99 4.45 -12.61
C ALA A 437 -29.39 3.30 -13.55
N SER A 438 -30.68 3.03 -13.73
CA SER A 438 -31.14 1.93 -14.58
C SER A 438 -30.72 2.10 -16.04
N SER A 439 -30.94 3.28 -16.62
CA SER A 439 -30.55 3.57 -18.01
C SER A 439 -29.03 3.59 -18.18
N ASP A 440 -28.30 4.13 -17.21
CA ASP A 440 -26.83 4.16 -17.22
C ASP A 440 -26.27 2.75 -17.23
N LYS A 441 -26.78 1.87 -16.36
CA LYS A 441 -26.36 0.47 -16.29
C LYS A 441 -26.64 -0.27 -17.58
N GLU A 442 -27.83 -0.11 -18.16
CA GLU A 442 -28.19 -0.76 -19.42
C GLU A 442 -27.25 -0.31 -20.55
N LEU A 443 -27.02 1.00 -20.67
CA LEU A 443 -26.07 1.57 -21.62
C LEU A 443 -24.68 0.97 -21.40
N PHE A 444 -24.15 1.02 -20.18
CA PHE A 444 -22.79 0.57 -19.89
C PHE A 444 -22.61 -0.91 -20.14
N SER A 445 -23.56 -1.74 -19.70
CA SER A 445 -23.58 -3.17 -19.99
C SER A 445 -23.60 -3.44 -21.50
N SER A 446 -24.39 -2.69 -22.28
CA SER A 446 -24.44 -2.89 -23.74
C SER A 446 -23.09 -2.61 -24.42
N ILE A 447 -22.36 -1.57 -23.99
CA ILE A 447 -21.02 -1.26 -24.50
C ILE A 447 -20.01 -2.34 -24.09
N LEU A 448 -20.03 -2.75 -22.82
CA LEU A 448 -19.09 -3.72 -22.29
C LEU A 448 -19.29 -5.13 -22.87
N SER A 449 -20.51 -5.49 -23.24
CA SER A 449 -20.83 -6.76 -23.91
C SER A 449 -20.68 -6.71 -25.42
N SER A 450 -20.32 -5.55 -26.00
CA SER A 450 -20.09 -5.44 -27.45
C SER A 450 -18.83 -6.21 -27.86
N GLU A 451 -18.87 -6.80 -29.05
CA GLU A 451 -17.72 -7.46 -29.66
C GLU A 451 -16.93 -6.47 -30.54
N LEU A 452 -15.60 -6.58 -30.48
CA LEU A 452 -14.66 -5.87 -31.34
C LEU A 452 -14.05 -6.87 -32.32
N PRO A 453 -14.05 -6.58 -33.64
CA PRO A 453 -13.47 -7.48 -34.64
C PRO A 453 -11.94 -7.53 -34.57
N SER A 454 -11.32 -6.44 -34.12
CA SER A 454 -9.88 -6.35 -33.88
C SER A 454 -9.59 -5.27 -32.84
N TYR A 455 -8.40 -5.30 -32.26
CA TYR A 455 -7.95 -4.30 -31.29
C TYR A 455 -6.41 -4.22 -31.29
N VAL A 456 -5.87 -3.16 -30.71
CA VAL A 456 -4.41 -2.93 -30.64
C VAL A 456 -3.96 -2.95 -29.19
N GLU A 457 -2.98 -3.80 -28.89
CA GLU A 457 -2.28 -3.81 -27.60
C GLU A 457 -0.90 -3.18 -27.74
N LYS A 458 -0.39 -2.66 -26.63
CA LYS A 458 1.01 -2.29 -26.45
C LYS A 458 1.38 -2.44 -24.98
N VAL A 459 2.67 -2.43 -24.66
CA VAL A 459 3.10 -2.29 -23.27
C VAL A 459 2.66 -0.92 -22.74
N CYS A 460 1.85 -0.93 -21.70
CA CYS A 460 1.41 0.27 -21.00
C CYS A 460 1.84 0.18 -19.54
N HIS A 461 1.99 1.34 -18.88
CA HIS A 461 2.08 1.43 -17.44
C HIS A 461 0.87 0.79 -16.76
N GLY A 462 -0.32 1.00 -17.34
CA GLY A 462 -1.60 0.44 -16.87
C GLY A 462 -2.24 1.20 -15.71
N ASP A 463 -1.48 2.12 -15.09
CA ASP A 463 -1.98 3.02 -14.04
C ASP A 463 -1.30 4.41 -14.08
N LEU A 464 -1.13 4.98 -15.28
CA LEU A 464 -0.45 6.25 -15.50
C LEU A 464 -1.31 7.47 -15.10
N HIS A 465 -1.66 7.58 -13.82
CA HIS A 465 -2.36 8.77 -13.29
C HIS A 465 -1.39 9.78 -12.67
N SER A 466 -1.86 11.00 -12.44
CA SER A 466 -1.03 12.14 -11.99
C SER A 466 -0.24 11.94 -10.68
N GLU A 467 -0.61 10.98 -9.82
CA GLU A 467 0.17 10.66 -8.61
C GLU A 467 1.31 9.68 -8.86
N ASN A 468 1.27 8.91 -9.95
CA ASN A 468 2.29 7.92 -10.31
C ASN A 468 3.36 8.51 -11.23
N ILE A 469 3.27 9.81 -11.50
CA ILE A 469 4.26 10.59 -12.26
C ILE A 469 4.93 11.52 -11.24
N ILE A 470 6.22 11.31 -11.02
CA ILE A 470 7.02 12.06 -10.06
C ILE A 470 7.97 12.98 -10.81
N ILE A 471 8.09 14.22 -10.35
CA ILE A 471 8.93 15.25 -10.97
C ILE A 471 10.02 15.65 -10.01
N ASP A 472 11.26 15.60 -10.49
CA ASP A 472 12.43 16.09 -9.78
C ASP A 472 13.39 16.79 -10.75
N GLN A 473 13.70 18.07 -10.49
CA GLN A 473 14.57 18.90 -11.34
C GLN A 473 14.20 18.87 -12.84
N ASP A 474 12.91 18.99 -13.13
CA ASP A 474 12.32 18.89 -14.48
C ASP A 474 12.47 17.52 -15.17
N GLN A 475 13.02 16.51 -14.47
CA GLN A 475 13.01 15.12 -14.91
C GLN A 475 11.73 14.41 -14.44
N VAL A 476 11.26 13.47 -15.24
CA VAL A 476 10.02 12.73 -14.98
C VAL A 476 10.33 11.27 -14.68
N PHE A 477 9.74 10.77 -13.60
CA PHE A 477 9.84 9.39 -13.13
C PHE A 477 8.46 8.77 -13.00
N LEU A 478 8.39 7.47 -13.21
CA LEU A 478 7.19 6.67 -13.03
C LEU A 478 7.35 5.74 -11.84
N ILE A 479 6.25 5.51 -11.14
CA ILE A 479 6.18 4.59 -9.99
C ILE A 479 4.92 3.75 -10.08
N ASP A 480 4.87 2.67 -9.30
CA ASP A 480 3.73 1.75 -9.22
C ASP A 480 3.48 0.96 -10.51
N PHE A 481 4.47 0.17 -10.90
CA PHE A 481 4.45 -0.66 -12.12
C PHE A 481 3.65 -1.96 -11.96
N GLY A 482 2.87 -2.11 -10.88
CA GLY A 482 2.12 -3.33 -10.58
C GLY A 482 1.10 -3.72 -11.68
N MET A 483 0.68 -2.74 -12.48
CA MET A 483 -0.27 -2.92 -13.59
C MET A 483 0.41 -2.93 -14.97
N THR A 484 1.74 -2.84 -15.04
CA THR A 484 2.45 -2.69 -16.31
C THR A 484 2.44 -3.99 -17.12
N GLY A 485 2.10 -3.89 -18.40
CA GLY A 485 2.08 -5.03 -19.31
C GLY A 485 1.38 -4.75 -20.64
N SER A 486 1.14 -5.81 -21.42
CA SER A 486 0.43 -5.72 -22.70
C SER A 486 -1.04 -5.39 -22.47
N LEU A 487 -1.45 -4.18 -22.83
CA LEU A 487 -2.75 -3.57 -22.53
C LEU A 487 -3.25 -2.77 -23.74
N PRO A 488 -4.53 -2.35 -23.77
CA PRO A 488 -5.06 -1.53 -24.87
C PRO A 488 -4.20 -0.29 -25.16
N CYS A 489 -3.89 -0.03 -26.42
CA CYS A 489 -2.84 0.89 -26.83
C CYS A 489 -3.00 2.36 -26.36
N PHE A 490 -4.23 2.78 -26.09
CA PHE A 490 -4.57 4.13 -25.61
C PHE A 490 -4.81 4.21 -24.10
N LEU A 491 -4.61 3.12 -23.36
CA LEU A 491 -4.95 3.06 -21.94
C LEU A 491 -4.21 4.12 -21.11
N ASP A 492 -2.90 4.26 -21.28
CA ASP A 492 -2.10 5.23 -20.53
C ASP A 492 -2.51 6.68 -20.83
N TYR A 493 -2.77 6.99 -22.10
CA TYR A 493 -3.25 8.29 -22.54
C TYR A 493 -4.62 8.63 -21.93
N ALA A 494 -5.55 7.68 -21.98
CA ALA A 494 -6.86 7.83 -21.37
C ALA A 494 -6.79 7.88 -19.83
N THR A 495 -5.81 7.21 -19.20
CA THR A 495 -5.61 7.25 -17.74
C THR A 495 -5.15 8.64 -17.31
N LEU A 496 -4.22 9.23 -18.06
CA LEU A 496 -3.77 10.58 -17.78
C LEU A 496 -4.86 11.62 -18.04
N GLU A 497 -5.61 11.49 -19.15
CA GLU A 497 -6.77 12.36 -19.43
C GLU A 497 -7.81 12.28 -18.31
N THR A 498 -8.22 11.08 -17.90
CA THR A 498 -9.19 10.92 -16.80
C THR A 498 -8.65 11.45 -15.48
N SER A 499 -7.37 11.28 -15.20
CA SER A 499 -6.73 11.88 -14.03
C SER A 499 -6.82 13.41 -14.06
N ILE A 500 -6.60 14.04 -15.21
CA ILE A 500 -6.72 15.51 -15.33
C ILE A 500 -8.18 15.91 -15.12
N ARG A 501 -9.11 15.26 -15.84
CA ARG A 501 -10.54 15.58 -15.81
C ARG A 501 -11.19 15.42 -14.45
N LEU A 502 -10.86 14.37 -13.71
CA LEU A 502 -11.58 14.00 -12.49
C LEU A 502 -10.90 14.45 -11.21
N LYS A 503 -9.58 14.70 -11.26
CA LYS A 503 -8.76 15.03 -10.08
C LYS A 503 -8.11 16.41 -10.15
N LEU A 504 -7.69 16.85 -11.34
CA LEU A 504 -6.95 18.11 -11.50
C LEU A 504 -7.82 19.28 -11.96
N THR A 505 -9.01 19.01 -12.49
CA THR A 505 -10.00 20.08 -12.72
C THR A 505 -10.45 20.68 -11.39
N PRO A 506 -10.78 21.98 -11.37
CA PRO A 506 -11.17 22.62 -10.12
C PRO A 506 -12.45 22.03 -9.54
N ASN A 507 -12.38 21.58 -8.29
CA ASN A 507 -13.52 20.99 -7.57
C ASN A 507 -14.62 22.01 -7.22
N TYR A 508 -14.32 23.31 -7.26
CA TYR A 508 -15.30 24.37 -7.07
C TYR A 508 -16.25 24.53 -8.26
N LEU A 509 -15.91 23.97 -9.44
CA LEU A 509 -16.75 24.10 -10.62
C LEU A 509 -17.92 23.11 -10.56
N PRO A 510 -19.17 23.57 -10.79
CA PRO A 510 -20.31 22.67 -10.89
C PRO A 510 -20.15 21.67 -12.03
N THR A 511 -20.61 20.44 -11.84
CA THR A 511 -20.57 19.38 -12.87
C THR A 511 -21.13 19.82 -14.22
N LYS A 512 -22.18 20.65 -14.22
CA LYS A 512 -22.77 21.21 -15.45
C LYS A 512 -21.78 22.06 -16.25
N VAL A 513 -20.93 22.84 -15.58
CA VAL A 513 -19.91 23.66 -16.26
C VAL A 513 -18.86 22.77 -16.92
N LEU A 514 -18.40 21.73 -16.22
CA LEU A 514 -17.46 20.75 -16.76
C LEU A 514 -18.05 20.02 -17.98
N LEU A 515 -19.31 19.60 -17.89
CA LEU A 515 -20.01 18.95 -19.00
C LEU A 515 -20.22 19.85 -20.22
N ASN A 516 -20.50 21.15 -20.01
CA ASN A 516 -20.67 22.10 -21.10
C ASN A 516 -19.35 22.27 -21.87
N ALA A 517 -18.21 22.30 -21.18
CA ALA A 517 -16.91 22.30 -21.86
C ALA A 517 -16.70 21.02 -22.68
N ASP A 518 -17.17 19.87 -22.20
CA ASP A 518 -17.10 18.61 -22.95
C ASP A 518 -17.98 18.54 -24.19
N ASP A 519 -19.12 19.24 -24.23
CA ASP A 519 -19.97 19.26 -25.43
C ASP A 519 -19.21 19.77 -26.66
N ASP A 520 -18.23 20.65 -26.44
CA ASP A 520 -17.43 21.22 -27.51
C ASP A 520 -16.21 20.39 -27.92
N PHE A 521 -15.69 19.54 -27.01
CA PHE A 521 -14.35 18.99 -27.12
C PHE A 521 -14.24 17.48 -26.92
N LEU A 522 -15.21 16.82 -26.28
CA LEU A 522 -15.09 15.42 -25.84
C LEU A 522 -14.70 14.46 -26.98
N PHE A 523 -15.26 14.64 -28.16
CA PHE A 523 -15.03 13.79 -29.34
C PHE A 523 -14.08 14.40 -30.37
N LYS A 524 -13.37 15.48 -30.00
CA LYS A 524 -12.36 16.12 -30.86
C LYS A 524 -10.97 15.74 -30.41
N PHE A 525 -10.19 15.22 -31.33
CA PHE A 525 -8.83 14.78 -31.07
C PHE A 525 -7.77 15.80 -31.46
N ASP A 526 -8.11 16.67 -32.40
CA ASP A 526 -7.30 17.81 -32.80
C ASP A 526 -8.06 19.08 -32.40
N ILE A 527 -7.69 19.63 -31.24
CA ILE A 527 -8.32 20.82 -30.66
C ILE A 527 -7.28 21.94 -30.65
N SER A 528 -7.53 23.00 -31.44
CA SER A 528 -6.68 24.18 -31.41
C SER A 528 -6.81 24.92 -30.08
N GLU A 529 -5.70 25.53 -29.62
CA GLU A 529 -5.72 26.32 -28.39
C GLU A 529 -6.70 27.50 -28.46
N ASP A 530 -6.82 28.15 -29.63
CA ASP A 530 -7.77 29.25 -29.85
C ASP A 530 -9.23 28.82 -29.65
N SER A 531 -9.57 27.59 -30.02
CA SER A 531 -10.90 27.02 -29.81
C SER A 531 -11.19 26.85 -28.32
N ILE A 532 -10.19 26.42 -27.54
CA ILE A 532 -10.29 26.31 -26.08
C ILE A 532 -10.43 27.69 -25.45
N ASP A 533 -9.60 28.65 -25.87
CA ASP A 533 -9.56 29.99 -25.30
C ASP A 533 -10.85 30.79 -25.54
N SER A 534 -11.53 30.52 -26.67
CA SER A 534 -12.79 31.17 -27.03
C SER A 534 -14.04 30.58 -26.37
N LYS A 535 -14.01 29.29 -25.99
CA LYS A 535 -15.20 28.58 -25.47
C LYS A 535 -15.19 28.35 -23.97
N ILE A 536 -14.02 28.17 -23.38
CA ILE A 536 -13.88 28.03 -21.94
C ILE A 536 -13.55 29.41 -21.38
N SER A 537 -14.20 29.84 -20.29
CA SER A 537 -13.88 31.13 -19.65
C SER A 537 -12.92 30.95 -18.47
N ASP A 538 -13.11 29.90 -17.68
CA ASP A 538 -12.33 29.61 -16.48
C ASP A 538 -10.86 29.25 -16.82
N PRO A 539 -9.86 29.94 -16.23
CA PRO A 539 -8.46 29.78 -16.60
C PRO A 539 -7.87 28.41 -16.21
N ASP A 540 -8.30 27.84 -15.09
CA ASP A 540 -7.82 26.52 -14.66
C ASP A 540 -8.45 25.41 -15.50
N LEU A 541 -9.72 25.56 -15.87
CA LEU A 541 -10.36 24.66 -16.81
C LEU A 541 -9.73 24.75 -18.21
N LYS A 542 -9.41 25.96 -18.70
CA LYS A 542 -8.64 26.16 -19.94
C LYS A 542 -7.32 25.41 -19.90
N LYS A 543 -6.57 25.57 -18.81
CA LYS A 543 -5.29 24.90 -18.57
C LYS A 543 -5.44 23.38 -18.65
N SER A 544 -6.45 22.80 -18.01
CA SER A 544 -6.76 21.36 -18.10
C SER A 544 -7.05 20.92 -19.54
N TYR A 545 -7.91 21.63 -20.28
CA TYR A 545 -8.28 21.24 -21.65
C TYR A 545 -7.13 21.40 -22.65
N LYS A 546 -6.25 22.39 -22.47
CA LYS A 546 -5.04 22.52 -23.30
C LYS A 546 -4.10 21.32 -23.11
N ILE A 547 -3.92 20.85 -21.87
CA ILE A 547 -3.13 19.64 -21.61
C ILE A 547 -3.83 18.38 -22.15
N ILE A 548 -5.17 18.25 -21.99
CA ILE A 548 -5.94 17.14 -22.59
C ILE A 548 -5.80 17.12 -24.11
N SER A 549 -5.89 18.28 -24.78
CA SER A 549 -5.66 18.39 -26.21
C SER A 549 -4.28 17.82 -26.59
N LYS A 550 -3.22 18.23 -25.88
CA LYS A 550 -1.86 17.72 -26.13
C LYS A 550 -1.74 16.20 -25.97
N ILE A 551 -2.37 15.63 -24.93
CA ILE A 551 -2.41 14.17 -24.71
C ILE A 551 -3.05 13.48 -25.91
N ARG A 552 -4.21 13.97 -26.37
CA ARG A 552 -4.94 13.40 -27.52
C ARG A 552 -4.17 13.54 -28.83
N SER A 553 -3.59 14.70 -29.09
CA SER A 553 -2.78 14.94 -30.28
C SER A 553 -1.57 14.01 -30.32
N LYS A 554 -0.87 13.82 -29.20
CA LYS A 554 0.26 12.87 -29.11
C LYS A 554 -0.20 11.43 -29.31
N ALA A 555 -1.31 11.02 -28.69
CA ALA A 555 -1.86 9.68 -28.84
C ALA A 555 -2.14 9.35 -30.31
N ILE A 556 -2.79 10.25 -31.05
CA ILE A 556 -3.19 9.99 -32.43
C ILE A 556 -2.08 10.22 -33.44
N HIS A 557 -1.29 11.28 -33.30
CA HIS A 557 -0.23 11.58 -34.27
C HIS A 557 0.74 10.41 -34.41
N LYS A 558 1.14 9.80 -33.29
CA LYS A 558 2.14 8.73 -33.28
C LYS A 558 1.62 7.43 -33.88
N VAL A 559 0.32 7.16 -33.74
CA VAL A 559 -0.31 6.01 -34.41
C VAL A 559 -0.59 6.32 -35.89
N ARG A 560 -0.90 7.57 -36.23
CA ARG A 560 -1.13 7.99 -37.63
C ARG A 560 0.12 7.90 -38.49
N SER A 561 1.30 8.16 -37.94
CA SER A 561 2.57 7.97 -38.66
C SER A 561 2.84 6.50 -39.04
N GLU A 562 2.07 5.56 -38.51
CA GLU A 562 2.22 4.12 -38.73
C GLU A 562 0.90 3.46 -39.20
N GLN A 563 0.04 4.24 -39.90
CA GLN A 563 -1.33 3.88 -40.31
C GLN A 563 -1.48 2.49 -40.96
N ASP A 564 -0.53 2.08 -41.78
CA ASP A 564 -0.56 0.78 -42.45
C ASP A 564 -0.56 -0.42 -41.47
N THR A 565 -0.11 -0.20 -40.23
CA THR A 565 0.03 -1.24 -39.20
C THR A 565 -1.20 -1.35 -38.30
N TYR A 566 -1.90 -0.23 -38.04
CA TYR A 566 -2.83 -0.15 -36.89
C TYR A 566 -4.28 0.09 -37.23
N GLY A 567 -4.61 0.33 -38.49
CA GLY A 567 -5.99 0.46 -38.93
C GLY A 567 -6.41 1.88 -39.29
N THR A 568 -7.71 2.06 -39.53
CA THR A 568 -8.25 3.35 -39.96
C THR A 568 -8.25 4.36 -38.81
N ASN A 569 -8.30 5.66 -39.12
CA ASN A 569 -8.45 6.69 -38.09
C ASN A 569 -9.69 6.44 -37.20
N GLU A 570 -10.78 5.93 -37.79
CA GLU A 570 -12.01 5.61 -37.07
C GLU A 570 -11.82 4.47 -36.07
N GLU A 571 -11.06 3.43 -36.43
CA GLU A 571 -10.71 2.33 -35.52
C GLU A 571 -9.87 2.85 -34.34
N LEU A 572 -8.93 3.75 -34.59
CA LEU A 572 -8.09 4.33 -33.54
C LEU A 572 -8.89 5.20 -32.57
N GLU A 573 -9.75 6.06 -33.11
CA GLU A 573 -10.65 6.88 -32.30
C GLU A 573 -11.60 6.01 -31.46
N LEU A 574 -12.12 4.93 -32.03
CA LEU A 574 -12.93 3.95 -31.30
C LEU A 574 -12.16 3.33 -30.13
N ASN A 575 -10.92 2.86 -30.35
CA ASN A 575 -10.08 2.27 -29.31
C ASN A 575 -9.74 3.27 -28.19
N TYR A 576 -9.51 4.55 -28.54
CA TYR A 576 -9.29 5.60 -27.55
C TYR A 576 -10.54 5.84 -26.71
N LEU A 577 -11.71 6.01 -27.34
CA LEU A 577 -12.97 6.26 -26.65
C LEU A 577 -13.39 5.08 -25.77
N LEU A 578 -13.12 3.83 -26.18
CA LEU A 578 -13.31 2.65 -25.34
C LEU A 578 -12.41 2.67 -24.10
N SER A 579 -11.13 3.03 -24.26
CA SER A 579 -10.19 3.17 -23.14
C SER A 579 -10.65 4.25 -22.16
N LEU A 580 -11.08 5.41 -22.69
CA LEU A 580 -11.64 6.51 -21.91
C LEU A 580 -12.90 6.08 -21.16
N PHE A 581 -13.84 5.41 -21.83
CA PHE A 581 -15.07 4.89 -21.24
C PHE A 581 -14.78 3.94 -20.07
N CYS A 582 -13.93 2.94 -20.28
CA CYS A 582 -13.58 1.96 -19.25
C CYS A 582 -12.88 2.60 -18.04
N LEU A 583 -12.02 3.59 -18.25
CA LEU A 583 -11.37 4.31 -17.16
C LEU A 583 -12.31 5.23 -16.38
N LEU A 584 -13.29 5.84 -17.05
CA LEU A 584 -14.36 6.57 -16.35
C LEU A 584 -15.14 5.65 -15.41
N LEU A 585 -15.46 4.43 -15.86
CA LEU A 585 -16.11 3.42 -15.00
C LEU A 585 -15.20 2.94 -13.86
N ARG A 586 -13.92 2.66 -14.14
CA ARG A 586 -12.91 2.30 -13.12
C ARG A 586 -12.86 3.34 -12.00
N ASN A 587 -12.91 4.62 -12.38
CA ASN A 587 -12.74 5.73 -11.45
C ASN A 587 -13.96 6.03 -10.57
N LEU A 588 -15.12 5.41 -10.84
CA LEU A 588 -16.30 5.55 -9.97
C LEU A 588 -16.07 5.00 -8.56
N LYS A 589 -15.06 4.12 -8.36
CA LYS A 589 -14.75 3.56 -7.03
C LYS A 589 -14.05 4.53 -6.09
N TYR A 590 -13.50 5.64 -6.59
CA TYR A 590 -12.69 6.58 -5.82
C TYR A 590 -13.53 7.78 -5.39
N THR A 591 -13.74 7.93 -4.09
CA THR A 591 -14.59 8.97 -3.50
C THR A 591 -13.93 10.35 -3.46
N ASP A 592 -12.61 10.41 -3.64
CA ASP A 592 -11.85 11.67 -3.75
C ASP A 592 -11.90 12.26 -5.17
N LEU A 593 -12.52 11.57 -6.12
CA LEU A 593 -12.73 12.03 -7.49
C LEU A 593 -14.16 12.58 -7.69
N ASN A 594 -14.35 13.40 -8.73
CA ASN A 594 -15.68 13.89 -9.12
C ASN A 594 -16.52 12.78 -9.77
N GLN A 595 -17.07 11.89 -8.95
CA GLN A 595 -17.85 10.71 -9.36
C GLN A 595 -19.10 11.06 -10.19
N LYS A 596 -19.80 12.16 -9.84
CA LYS A 596 -20.97 12.64 -10.60
C LYS A 596 -20.59 13.11 -12.00
N TYR A 597 -19.45 13.79 -12.14
CA TYR A 597 -18.94 14.16 -13.45
C TYR A 597 -18.49 12.94 -14.25
N ALA A 598 -17.78 12.00 -13.60
CA ALA A 598 -17.33 10.76 -14.24
C ALA A 598 -18.48 9.94 -14.84
N ILE A 599 -19.59 9.76 -14.10
CA ILE A 599 -20.72 8.97 -14.59
C ILE A 599 -21.44 9.64 -15.77
N GLN A 600 -21.62 10.96 -15.72
CA GLN A 600 -22.27 11.70 -16.80
C GLN A 600 -21.38 11.76 -18.05
N LEU A 601 -20.07 11.84 -17.85
CA LEU A 601 -19.11 11.74 -18.95
C LEU A 601 -19.09 10.33 -19.56
N ALA A 602 -19.11 9.29 -18.73
CA ALA A 602 -19.21 7.90 -19.20
C ALA A 602 -20.49 7.67 -20.01
N ARG A 603 -21.62 8.27 -19.60
CA ARG A 603 -22.87 8.27 -20.38
C ARG A 603 -22.68 8.88 -21.75
N LYS A 604 -22.17 10.13 -21.84
CA LYS A 604 -21.93 10.81 -23.12
C LYS A 604 -21.01 9.98 -24.04
N VAL A 605 -19.92 9.43 -23.50
CA VAL A 605 -19.00 8.58 -24.28
C VAL A 605 -19.70 7.29 -24.72
N GLY A 606 -20.45 6.64 -23.84
CA GLY A 606 -21.21 5.42 -24.14
C GLY A 606 -22.27 5.63 -25.23
N GLU A 607 -23.02 6.73 -25.18
CA GLU A 607 -23.99 7.10 -26.22
C GLU A 607 -23.33 7.30 -27.59
N ASN A 608 -22.11 7.84 -27.64
CA ASN A 608 -21.33 7.96 -28.88
C ASN A 608 -20.77 6.61 -29.37
N LEU A 609 -20.37 5.73 -28.44
CA LEU A 609 -19.80 4.42 -28.76
C LEU A 609 -20.86 3.42 -29.26
N LYS A 610 -22.06 3.43 -28.69
CA LYS A 610 -23.14 2.47 -29.01
C LYS A 610 -23.40 2.31 -30.51
N PRO A 611 -23.62 3.39 -31.30
CA PRO A 611 -23.81 3.24 -32.75
C PRO A 611 -22.56 2.70 -33.43
N LYS A 612 -21.36 3.16 -33.06
CA LYS A 612 -20.08 2.73 -33.68
C LYS A 612 -19.82 1.22 -33.49
N LEU A 613 -20.17 0.68 -32.33
CA LEU A 613 -20.05 -0.74 -32.03
C LEU A 613 -21.13 -1.59 -32.69
N THR A 614 -22.29 -1.01 -33.00
CA THR A 614 -23.36 -1.69 -33.73
C THR A 614 -23.02 -1.83 -35.22
N TYR A 615 -22.35 -0.85 -35.83
CA TYR A 615 -21.91 -0.92 -37.23
C TYR A 615 -20.69 -1.82 -37.46
N ALA A 616 -19.89 -2.04 -36.42
CA ALA A 616 -18.69 -2.88 -36.50
C ALA A 616 -18.99 -4.39 -36.45
N ASN A 617 -20.21 -4.77 -36.03
CA ASN A 617 -20.72 -6.14 -35.95
C ASN A 617 -21.70 -6.41 -37.10
#